data_AF-A0A0F9Q212-F1
#
_entry.id   AF-A0A0F9Q212-F1
#
_cell.length_a   1.000
_cell.length_b   1.000
_cell.length_c   1.000
_cell.angle_alpha   90.00
_cell.angle_beta   90.00
_cell.angle_gamma   90.00
#
_symmetry.space_group_name_H-M   'P 1'
#
loop_
_entity.id
_entity.type
_entity.pdbx_description
1 polymer ?
#
loop_
_entity_poly.entity_id
_entity_poly.type
_entity_poly.pdbx_seq_one_letter_code
_entity_poly.pdbx_strand_id
1 'polypeptide(L)'
;MRIRTGFVSNSSSSAFIVTNTTDEELTLVDFVAENPQLIRQYCIEYDWHDPAEYCQTALLLSAEQENEPIPPGSHKMVFGDEDQTMIGQVFDYILRAGGESERFSWRFIEGRR
;
A
#
# COMPACT_ATOMS: atom_id res chain seq x y z
N MET A 1 1.50 42.40 8.19
CA MET A 1 1.96 41.14 7.56
C MET A 1 0.94 40.06 7.91
N ARG A 2 0.11 39.62 6.96
CA ARG A 2 -0.91 38.57 7.19
C ARG A 2 -0.25 37.23 6.91
N ILE A 3 0.01 36.44 7.94
CA ILE A 3 0.50 35.07 7.79
C ILE A 3 -0.69 34.24 7.31
N ARG A 4 -0.70 33.87 6.04
CA ARG A 4 -1.57 32.80 5.54
C ARG A 4 -0.95 31.50 6.06
N THR A 5 -1.51 30.96 7.12
CA THR A 5 -1.33 29.55 7.48
C THR A 5 -2.03 28.72 6.42
N GLY A 6 -1.38 28.56 5.26
CA GLY A 6 -1.73 27.51 4.33
C GLY A 6 -1.42 26.20 5.03
N PHE A 7 -2.44 25.55 5.56
CA PHE A 7 -2.36 24.14 5.90
C PHE A 7 -2.21 23.42 4.56
N VAL A 8 -0.96 23.14 4.17
CA VAL A 8 -0.71 22.19 3.08
C VAL A 8 -0.96 20.85 3.74
N SER A 9 -2.17 20.32 3.57
CA SER A 9 -2.39 18.89 3.83
C SER A 9 -1.60 18.20 2.74
N ASN A 10 -0.44 17.64 3.08
CA ASN A 10 0.33 16.81 2.15
C ASN A 10 -0.30 15.42 1.99
N SER A 11 -1.62 15.33 2.21
CA SER A 11 -2.52 14.26 1.79
C SER A 11 -2.31 13.96 0.31
N SER A 12 -1.45 12.99 0.04
CA SER A 12 -1.15 12.55 -1.32
C SER A 12 -1.40 11.06 -1.38
N SER A 13 -2.67 10.66 -1.44
CA SER A 13 -3.02 9.33 -1.90
C SER A 13 -2.39 9.03 -3.28
N SER A 14 -1.81 7.84 -3.40
CA SER A 14 -1.17 7.32 -4.60
C SER A 14 -2.01 6.22 -5.22
N ALA A 15 -2.09 6.21 -6.54
CA ALA A 15 -2.78 5.17 -7.28
C ALA A 15 -1.79 4.13 -7.81
N PHE A 16 -2.18 2.87 -7.72
CA PHE A 16 -1.41 1.72 -8.18
C PHE A 16 -2.29 0.86 -9.07
N ILE A 17 -1.70 0.23 -10.08
CA ILE A 17 -2.32 -0.92 -10.73
C ILE A 17 -1.79 -2.15 -10.02
N VAL A 18 -2.68 -2.90 -9.36
CA VAL A 18 -2.41 -4.24 -8.84
C VAL A 18 -3.09 -5.23 -9.77
N THR A 19 -2.33 -6.20 -10.27
CA THR A 19 -2.79 -7.21 -11.20
C THR A 19 -2.75 -8.56 -10.52
N ASN A 20 -3.90 -9.19 -10.36
CA ASN A 20 -4.01 -10.59 -10.00
C ASN A 20 -3.76 -11.42 -11.27
N THR A 21 -2.72 -12.25 -11.24
CA THR A 21 -2.29 -13.07 -12.39
C THR A 21 -2.98 -14.43 -12.45
N THR A 22 -3.84 -14.73 -11.48
CA THR A 22 -4.61 -15.98 -11.38
C THR A 22 -6.01 -15.81 -11.97
N ASP A 23 -6.69 -16.94 -12.20
CA ASP A 23 -8.08 -16.99 -12.66
C ASP A 23 -9.10 -16.97 -11.51
N GLU A 24 -8.63 -16.87 -10.26
CA GLU A 24 -9.45 -16.86 -9.05
C GLU A 24 -9.50 -15.45 -8.47
N GLU A 25 -10.60 -15.11 -7.77
CA GLU A 25 -10.67 -13.86 -7.00
C GLU A 25 -9.77 -13.99 -5.77
N LEU A 26 -8.83 -13.06 -5.63
CA LEU A 26 -7.97 -12.95 -4.46
C LEU A 26 -8.31 -11.68 -3.69
N THR A 27 -7.71 -11.49 -2.52
CA THR A 27 -7.98 -10.33 -1.66
C THR A 27 -6.71 -9.52 -1.39
N LEU A 28 -6.89 -8.32 -0.85
CA LEU A 28 -5.79 -7.52 -0.32
C LEU A 28 -5.02 -8.26 0.79
N VAL A 29 -5.69 -9.13 1.55
CA VAL A 29 -5.07 -9.99 2.56
C VAL A 29 -4.15 -11.00 1.88
N ASP A 30 -4.58 -11.64 0.78
CA ASP A 30 -3.74 -12.55 0.00
C ASP A 30 -2.50 -11.84 -0.55
N PHE A 31 -2.67 -10.60 -1.05
CA PHE A 31 -1.57 -9.78 -1.53
C PHE A 31 -0.54 -9.51 -0.43
N VAL A 32 -0.98 -9.12 0.77
CA VAL A 32 -0.10 -8.88 1.91
C VAL A 32 0.55 -10.18 2.40
N ALA A 33 -0.20 -11.27 2.49
CA ALA A 33 0.28 -12.57 2.96
C ALA A 33 1.40 -13.13 2.07
N GLU A 34 1.28 -12.94 0.75
CA GLU A 34 2.27 -13.36 -0.24
C GLU A 34 3.52 -12.47 -0.25
N ASN A 35 3.39 -11.21 0.17
CA ASN A 35 4.45 -10.22 0.06
C ASN A 35 4.98 -9.71 1.43
N PRO A 36 5.43 -10.60 2.34
CA PRO A 36 5.91 -10.18 3.66
C PRO A 36 7.24 -9.43 3.64
N GLN A 37 7.90 -9.34 2.48
CA GLN A 37 9.07 -8.51 2.27
C GLN A 37 8.74 -7.01 2.27
N LEU A 38 7.52 -6.61 1.88
CA LEU A 38 7.16 -5.20 1.72
C LEU A 38 7.23 -4.45 3.06
N ILE A 39 6.67 -5.02 4.12
CA ILE A 39 6.75 -4.39 5.45
C ILE A 39 8.19 -4.30 5.96
N ARG A 40 9.04 -5.30 5.66
CA ARG A 40 10.45 -5.28 6.07
C ARG A 40 11.23 -4.20 5.33
N GLN A 41 11.02 -4.08 4.02
CA GLN A 41 11.66 -3.05 3.20
C GLN A 41 11.25 -1.67 3.69
N TYR A 42 9.96 -1.49 3.99
CA TYR A 42 9.44 -0.26 4.55
C TYR A 42 10.10 0.10 5.90
N CYS A 43 10.20 -0.85 6.84
CA CYS A 43 10.90 -0.65 8.11
C CYS A 43 12.38 -0.27 7.93
N ILE A 44 13.06 -0.86 6.95
CA ILE A 44 14.47 -0.55 6.63
C ILE A 44 14.61 0.84 6.01
N GLU A 45 13.74 1.20 5.06
CA GLU A 45 13.83 2.45 4.30
C GLU A 45 13.51 3.67 5.15
N TYR A 46 12.55 3.55 6.07
CA TYR A 46 12.07 4.64 6.92
C TYR A 46 12.61 4.60 8.36
N ASP A 47 13.60 3.75 8.64
CA ASP A 47 14.24 3.59 9.96
C ASP A 47 13.23 3.26 11.08
N TRP A 48 12.14 2.57 10.72
CA TRP A 48 11.16 2.11 11.71
C TRP A 48 11.56 0.78 12.30
N HIS A 49 12.05 0.88 13.53
CA HIS A 49 12.57 -0.23 14.31
C HIS A 49 11.62 -0.71 15.40
N ASP A 50 10.34 -0.32 15.36
CA ASP A 50 9.35 -0.90 16.27
C ASP A 50 8.66 -2.11 15.62
N PRO A 51 9.16 -3.34 15.89
CA PRO A 51 8.55 -4.56 15.37
C PRO A 51 7.21 -4.88 16.03
N ALA A 52 6.81 -4.20 17.11
CA ALA A 52 5.49 -4.37 17.70
C ALA A 52 4.42 -3.61 16.90
N GLU A 53 4.79 -2.46 16.33
CA GLU A 53 3.89 -1.65 15.50
C GLU A 53 3.97 -2.04 14.03
N TYR A 54 5.16 -2.05 13.42
CA TYR A 54 5.33 -2.29 11.98
C TYR A 54 5.81 -3.71 11.70
N CYS A 55 4.87 -4.66 11.71
CA CYS A 55 5.13 -6.07 11.42
C CYS A 55 4.11 -6.68 10.46
N GLN A 56 4.42 -7.87 9.96
CA GLN A 56 3.55 -8.59 9.02
C GLN A 56 2.15 -8.82 9.58
N THR A 57 2.02 -9.15 10.86
CA THR A 57 0.72 -9.37 11.50
C THR A 57 -0.10 -8.09 11.56
N ALA A 58 0.52 -6.96 11.89
CA ALA A 58 -0.15 -5.67 11.93
C ALA A 58 -0.61 -5.24 10.52
N LEU A 59 0.23 -5.48 9.51
CA LEU A 59 -0.14 -5.19 8.11
C LEU A 59 -1.28 -6.08 7.62
N LEU A 60 -1.29 -7.37 7.98
CA LEU A 60 -2.41 -8.29 7.67
C LEU A 60 -3.71 -7.83 8.32
N LEU A 61 -3.68 -7.45 9.60
CA LEU A 61 -4.87 -6.92 10.30
C LEU A 61 -5.39 -5.64 9.64
N SER A 62 -4.49 -4.75 9.19
CA SER A 62 -4.88 -3.56 8.44
C SER A 62 -5.47 -3.91 7.08
N ALA A 63 -4.99 -4.97 6.42
CA ALA A 63 -5.54 -5.46 5.16
C ALA A 63 -6.93 -6.10 5.33
N GLU A 64 -7.14 -6.83 6.42
CA GLU A 64 -8.42 -7.44 6.77
C GLU A 64 -9.51 -6.39 7.07
N GLN A 65 -9.13 -5.21 7.56
CA GLN A 65 -10.08 -4.11 7.79
C GLN A 65 -10.63 -3.53 6.49
N GLU A 66 -9.79 -3.44 5.46
CA GLU A 66 -10.19 -2.97 4.13
C GLU A 66 -10.80 -4.09 3.27
N ASN A 67 -10.31 -5.34 3.45
CA ASN A 67 -10.68 -6.58 2.77
C ASN A 67 -11.12 -6.41 1.31
N GLU A 68 -10.36 -5.62 0.56
CA GLU A 68 -10.72 -5.28 -0.81
C GLU A 68 -10.49 -6.49 -1.73
N PRO A 69 -11.50 -6.92 -2.50
CA PRO A 69 -11.33 -8.00 -3.47
C PRO A 69 -10.51 -7.51 -4.66
N ILE A 70 -9.64 -8.39 -5.16
CA ILE A 70 -8.79 -8.20 -6.33
C ILE A 70 -9.18 -9.29 -7.35
N PRO A 71 -10.15 -9.02 -8.23
CA PRO A 71 -10.55 -9.97 -9.27
C PRO A 71 -9.38 -10.31 -10.21
N PRO A 72 -9.47 -11.37 -11.02
CA PRO A 72 -8.51 -11.63 -12.09
C PRO A 72 -8.26 -10.40 -12.97
N GLY A 73 -6.99 -10.16 -13.32
CA GLY A 73 -6.57 -9.02 -14.13
C GLY A 73 -6.16 -7.79 -13.34
N SER A 74 -6.05 -6.65 -14.04
CA SER A 74 -5.50 -5.40 -13.50
C SER A 74 -6.58 -4.51 -12.90
N HIS A 75 -6.37 -4.13 -11.63
CA HIS A 75 -7.27 -3.27 -10.87
C HIS A 75 -6.54 -2.04 -10.34
N LYS A 76 -7.23 -0.91 -10.34
CA LYS A 76 -6.70 0.32 -9.78
C LYS A 76 -7.03 0.34 -8.29
N MET A 77 -6.00 0.36 -7.46
CA MET A 77 -6.11 0.55 -6.02
C MET A 77 -5.49 1.88 -5.62
N VAL A 78 -6.04 2.53 -4.59
CA VAL A 78 -5.54 3.81 -4.10
C VAL A 78 -5.16 3.63 -2.63
N PHE A 79 -3.92 3.98 -2.31
CA PHE A 79 -3.40 3.92 -0.95
C PHE A 79 -2.93 5.30 -0.55
N GLY A 80 -3.26 5.73 0.67
CA GLY A 80 -2.83 7.01 1.22
C GLY A 80 -2.76 6.95 2.74
N ASP A 81 -2.00 7.87 3.32
CA ASP A 81 -1.91 8.06 4.77
C ASP A 81 -3.14 8.77 5.37
N GLU A 82 -4.01 9.30 4.50
CA GLU A 82 -5.25 10.01 4.84
C GLU A 82 -6.24 9.18 5.65
N ASP A 83 -6.34 7.89 5.32
CA ASP A 83 -7.26 6.97 5.99
C ASP A 83 -6.72 6.49 7.35
N GLN A 84 -5.50 6.93 7.74
CA GLN A 84 -4.81 6.54 8.97
C GLN A 84 -4.67 5.01 9.13
N THR A 85 -4.72 4.27 8.02
CA THR A 85 -4.50 2.83 8.02
C THR A 85 -3.04 2.53 7.78
N MET A 86 -2.53 1.50 8.47
CA MET A 86 -1.16 1.06 8.28
C MET A 86 -0.91 0.63 6.84
N ILE A 87 -1.88 -0.04 6.21
CA ILE A 87 -1.76 -0.47 4.82
C ILE A 87 -1.68 0.71 3.87
N GLY A 88 -2.52 1.73 4.04
CA GLY A 88 -2.50 2.94 3.23
C GLY A 88 -1.14 3.63 3.30
N GLN A 89 -0.63 3.78 4.52
CA GLN A 89 0.68 4.39 4.78
C GLN A 89 1.83 3.56 4.20
N VAL A 90 1.92 2.26 4.50
CA VAL A 90 3.00 1.39 4.01
C VAL A 90 2.98 1.32 2.49
N PHE A 91 1.81 1.11 1.88
CA PHE A 91 1.67 0.89 0.44
C PHE A 91 1.84 2.16 -0.39
N ASP A 92 1.45 3.32 0.12
CA ASP A 92 1.73 4.60 -0.54
C ASP A 92 3.24 4.76 -0.81
N TYR A 93 4.09 4.36 0.13
CA TYR A 93 5.54 4.47 -0.05
C TYR A 93 6.16 3.26 -0.74
N ILE A 94 5.89 2.03 -0.27
CA ILE A 94 6.69 0.88 -0.68
C ILE A 94 6.33 0.32 -2.06
N LEU A 95 5.10 0.52 -2.54
CA LEU A 95 4.68 0.02 -3.85
C LEU A 95 5.18 0.89 -5.01
N ARG A 96 5.79 2.04 -4.75
CA ARG A 96 6.23 3.00 -5.78
C ARG A 96 7.27 2.45 -6.74
N ALA A 97 8.10 1.52 -6.27
CA ALA A 97 9.10 0.84 -7.10
C ALA A 97 8.46 -0.14 -8.12
N GLY A 98 7.19 -0.50 -7.93
CA GLY A 98 6.57 -1.63 -8.62
C GLY A 98 7.16 -2.97 -8.17
N GLY A 99 6.62 -4.05 -8.68
CA GLY A 99 7.10 -5.39 -8.37
C GLY A 99 6.18 -6.49 -8.88
N GLU A 100 6.62 -7.73 -8.68
CA GLU A 100 5.89 -8.93 -9.01
C GLU A 100 6.13 -9.99 -7.95
N SER A 101 5.14 -10.85 -7.78
CA SER A 101 5.14 -12.05 -6.96
C SER A 101 4.48 -13.18 -7.75
N GLU A 102 4.21 -14.32 -7.10
CA GLU A 102 3.67 -15.49 -7.79
C GLU A 102 2.27 -15.23 -8.39
N ARG A 103 1.38 -14.63 -7.60
CA ARG A 103 -0.02 -14.38 -7.97
C ARG A 103 -0.33 -12.91 -8.25
N PHE A 104 0.64 -12.02 -8.09
CA PHE A 104 0.42 -10.58 -8.25
C PHE A 104 1.54 -9.87 -9.00
N SER A 105 1.19 -8.76 -9.65
CA SER A 105 2.15 -7.74 -10.07
C SER A 105 1.57 -6.37 -9.81
N TRP A 106 2.42 -5.38 -9.51
CA TRP A 106 1.97 -4.03 -9.22
C TRP A 106 2.87 -2.98 -9.84
N ARG A 107 2.29 -1.83 -10.14
CA ARG A 107 3.01 -0.67 -10.63
C ARG A 107 2.34 0.63 -10.18
N PHE A 108 3.17 1.61 -9.86
CA PHE A 108 2.73 2.96 -9.55
C PHE A 108 2.15 3.65 -10.79
N ILE A 109 1.02 4.34 -10.60
CA ILE A 109 0.44 5.22 -11.60
C ILE A 109 0.85 6.64 -11.22
N GLU A 110 1.90 7.14 -11.87
CA GLU A 110 2.25 8.55 -11.76
C GLU A 110 1.10 9.37 -12.38
N GLY A 111 0.38 10.11 -11.53
CA GLY A 111 -0.61 11.06 -11.99
C GLY A 111 0.08 12.08 -12.90
N ARG A 112 -0.40 12.25 -14.14
CA ARG A 112 0.01 13.39 -14.98
C ARG A 112 -0.29 14.66 -14.18
N ARG A 113 0.77 15.37 -13.78
CA ARG A 113 0.70 16.79 -13.39
C ARG A 113 0.18 17.62 -14.55
#